data_AF-A0A969KS29-F1
#
_entry.id   AF-A0A969KS29-F1
#
_cell.length_a   1.000
_cell.length_b   1.000
_cell.length_c   1.000
_cell.angle_alpha   90.00
_cell.angle_beta   90.00
_cell.angle_gamma   90.00
#
_symmetry.space_group_name_H-M   'P 1'
#
loop_
_entity.id
_entity.type
_entity.pdbx_description
1 polymer ?
#
loop_
_entity_poly.entity_id
_entity_poly.type
_entity_poly.pdbx_seq_one_letter_code
_entity_poly.pdbx_strand_id
1 'polypeptide(L)'
;MTIIATDALTETEVIARLKQKPETSDAVQQPESSPEQSIEQPGELRLTADQLQTAIAVAIDNAVQPLKTELDELRTQNSQLKTQNDSLEQVFKVIGTPNVNTRLAPGRDRLQGLASDFMQACESAPSEIYVDRKTGKRHIQRDLSNARRLFHSDRAQLRQDMEKLARDHGFLQSYRGMTASDAITVKTDIAPLLLDYLSMVVRETHSARYVYWQFPWYELELGKGPGDTIQVSRQRWLPEPTTVASRTLSPGISLNANRQNVASSAVSIALQERGLGLDATNPPVAIPEFLTAYSMINLENVVSSRLGHDYEAFEDLAIRSRYFATTRVVYNNRQSVTTNPANLTAGGDGTVTENFLNNLYAYMAGLQIPTLDDGCYVYPLHTNGIAQLKNSLSAKNQYLNQMQMEELTMILQSASNREMGRCSGYAGSVCGFHILQPTPIALVRLGRRECRTKPLGLALR
;
A
#
# COMPACT_ATOMS: atom_id res chain seq x y z
N MET A 1 35.93 -13.98 -7.42
CA MET A 1 37.25 -14.07 -6.75
C MET A 1 37.02 -13.62 -5.32
N THR A 2 37.17 -14.54 -4.38
CA THR A 2 36.71 -14.47 -2.99
C THR A 2 37.84 -13.99 -2.08
N ILE A 3 37.57 -13.01 -1.22
CA ILE A 3 38.38 -12.67 -0.02
C ILE A 3 37.34 -12.21 1.01
N ILE A 4 36.78 -13.12 1.83
CA ILE A 4 37.21 -13.52 3.18
C ILE A 4 37.50 -12.31 4.09
N ALA A 5 36.60 -12.12 5.06
CA ALA A 5 36.70 -11.18 6.16
C ALA A 5 37.76 -11.62 7.17
N THR A 6 38.43 -10.66 7.81
CA THR A 6 39.05 -10.83 9.13
C THR A 6 38.92 -9.55 9.95
N ASP A 7 38.21 -9.73 11.07
CA ASP A 7 38.44 -9.19 12.40
C ASP A 7 38.22 -7.69 12.66
N ALA A 8 36.99 -7.44 13.14
CA ALA A 8 36.67 -6.32 14.00
C ALA A 8 37.37 -6.49 15.36
N LEU A 9 38.27 -5.56 15.68
CA LEU A 9 38.85 -5.40 17.02
C LEU A 9 37.73 -5.13 18.03
N THR A 10 37.74 -5.85 19.14
CA THR A 10 36.78 -5.66 20.24
C THR A 10 37.21 -4.50 21.13
N GLU A 11 36.25 -3.77 21.73
CA GLU A 11 36.49 -2.61 22.63
C GLU A 11 37.48 -2.90 23.76
N THR A 12 37.68 -4.17 24.12
CA THR A 12 38.68 -4.64 25.10
C THR A 12 40.13 -4.48 24.65
N GLU A 13 40.45 -4.51 23.35
CA GLU A 13 41.82 -4.35 22.83
C GLU A 13 42.26 -2.88 22.71
N VAL A 14 41.30 -1.97 22.54
CA VAL A 14 41.57 -0.51 22.53
C VAL A 14 41.92 -0.01 23.93
N ILE A 15 41.31 -0.58 24.98
CA ILE A 15 41.60 -0.24 26.38
C ILE A 15 42.96 -0.80 26.82
N ALA A 16 43.43 -1.91 26.25
CA ALA A 16 44.76 -2.47 26.54
C ALA A 16 45.92 -1.65 25.97
N ARG A 17 45.72 -0.93 24.85
CA ARG A 17 46.77 -0.09 24.23
C ARG A 17 46.91 1.31 24.83
N LEU A 18 45.94 1.80 25.59
CA LEU A 18 46.00 3.12 26.25
C LEU A 18 46.62 3.10 27.67
N LYS A 19 47.14 1.95 28.13
CA LYS A 19 47.72 1.80 29.48
C LYS A 19 49.23 1.46 29.53
N GLN A 20 50.00 1.78 28.50
CA GLN A 20 51.47 1.69 28.57
C GLN A 20 52.12 3.07 28.59
N LYS A 21 52.45 3.54 29.79
CA LYS A 21 53.51 4.53 30.05
C LYS A 21 54.62 3.80 30.82
N PRO A 22 55.91 3.97 30.48
CA PRO A 22 56.99 3.34 31.23
C PRO A 22 57.28 4.16 32.49
N GLU A 23 57.11 3.54 33.66
CA GLU A 23 57.62 4.03 34.94
C GLU A 23 58.85 3.20 35.31
N THR A 24 60.01 3.85 35.31
CA THR A 24 61.25 3.37 35.91
C THR A 24 61.15 3.46 37.43
N SER A 25 61.51 2.34 38.06
CA SER A 25 61.53 2.05 39.49
C SER A 25 62.57 2.87 40.25
N ASP A 26 62.22 3.31 41.47
CA ASP A 26 63.20 3.54 42.54
C ASP A 26 62.55 3.40 43.93
N ALA A 27 63.06 2.46 44.75
CA ALA A 27 63.21 2.50 46.22
C ALA A 27 63.51 1.09 46.77
N VAL A 28 64.37 0.78 47.77
CA VAL A 28 65.43 1.41 48.58
C VAL A 28 65.98 0.29 49.52
N GLN A 29 67.22 0.43 50.03
CA GLN A 29 67.91 -0.32 51.15
C GLN A 29 68.43 -1.75 50.85
N GLN A 30 69.65 -2.21 51.23
CA GLN A 30 70.65 -1.89 52.27
C GLN A 30 72.10 -2.18 51.76
N PRO A 31 73.19 -1.63 52.37
CA PRO A 31 74.57 -1.95 52.01
C PRO A 31 75.29 -2.83 53.05
N GLU A 32 76.06 -3.83 52.58
CA GLU A 32 77.09 -4.53 53.36
C GLU A 32 78.48 -4.36 52.73
N SER A 33 79.40 -3.85 53.57
CA SER A 33 80.83 -4.14 53.69
C SER A 33 81.88 -3.74 52.61
N SER A 34 82.79 -2.87 53.10
CA SER A 34 84.25 -2.78 52.89
C SER A 34 84.80 -2.05 51.64
N PRO A 35 86.01 -1.42 51.66
CA PRO A 35 87.01 -1.30 52.71
C PRO A 35 87.44 0.16 53.07
N GLU A 36 88.33 0.24 54.05
CA GLU A 36 89.10 1.38 54.53
C GLU A 36 89.71 2.26 53.42
N GLN A 37 89.59 3.59 53.54
CA GLN A 37 90.66 4.52 53.19
C GLN A 37 90.45 5.90 53.83
N SER A 38 91.58 6.42 54.33
CA SER A 38 91.83 7.57 55.19
C SER A 38 91.22 8.89 54.71
N ILE A 39 90.56 9.63 55.61
CA ILE A 39 90.17 11.03 55.41
C ILE A 39 91.15 11.93 56.15
N GLU A 40 91.92 12.69 55.36
CA GLU A 40 92.58 13.93 55.75
C GLU A 40 91.54 15.06 55.98
N GLN A 41 91.97 16.04 56.76
CA GLN A 41 91.24 17.16 57.35
C GLN A 41 90.27 17.95 56.43
N PRO A 42 89.21 18.58 56.98
CA PRO A 42 88.26 19.35 56.19
C PRO A 42 88.81 20.74 55.84
N GLY A 43 88.99 21.01 54.55
CA GLY A 43 89.22 22.34 54.01
C GLY A 43 87.90 23.04 53.68
N GLU A 44 87.67 24.22 54.26
CA GLU A 44 86.56 25.10 53.91
C GLU A 44 86.63 25.51 52.41
N LEU A 45 85.72 24.99 51.59
CA LEU A 45 85.49 25.48 50.22
C LEU A 45 84.60 26.73 50.27
N ARG A 46 85.23 27.90 50.28
CA ARG A 46 84.55 29.18 50.00
C ARG A 46 84.35 29.34 48.50
N LEU A 47 83.19 28.93 47.99
CA LEU A 47 82.73 29.31 46.65
C LEU A 47 82.54 30.83 46.61
N THR A 48 83.17 31.50 45.64
CA THR A 48 82.98 32.94 45.44
C THR A 48 81.58 33.20 44.87
N ALA A 49 81.01 34.40 45.11
CA ALA A 49 79.68 34.76 44.65
C ALA A 49 79.49 34.50 43.14
N ASP A 50 80.53 34.74 42.33
CA ASP A 50 80.51 34.51 40.88
C ASP A 50 80.40 33.03 40.50
N GLN A 51 81.02 32.12 41.26
CA GLN A 51 80.92 30.68 41.03
C GLN A 51 79.52 30.15 41.36
N LEU A 52 78.90 30.69 42.40
CA LEU A 52 77.51 30.36 42.76
C LEU A 52 76.53 30.90 41.71
N GLN A 53 76.76 32.11 41.21
CA GLN A 53 75.92 32.75 40.20
C GLN A 53 76.00 32.03 38.84
N THR A 54 77.19 31.56 38.48
CA THR A 54 77.41 30.74 37.28
C THR A 54 76.74 29.37 37.40
N ALA A 55 76.86 28.71 38.57
CA ALA A 55 76.20 27.43 38.81
C ALA A 55 74.66 27.55 38.78
N ILE A 56 74.10 28.64 39.32
CA ILE A 56 72.67 28.93 39.25
C ILE A 56 72.23 29.18 37.80
N ALA A 57 72.98 29.96 37.03
CA ALA A 57 72.66 30.22 35.63
C ALA A 57 72.65 28.93 34.79
N VAL A 58 73.63 28.05 34.99
CA VAL A 58 73.70 26.75 34.31
C VAL A 58 72.55 25.82 34.74
N ALA A 59 72.21 25.79 36.03
CA ALA A 59 71.09 25.00 36.52
C ALA A 59 69.73 25.49 35.97
N ILE A 60 69.54 26.81 35.86
CA ILE A 60 68.35 27.40 35.25
C ILE A 60 68.28 27.07 33.77
N ASP A 61 69.37 27.20 33.03
CA ASP A 61 69.37 26.90 31.59
C ASP A 61 69.09 25.41 31.34
N ASN A 62 69.72 24.51 32.11
CA ASN A 62 69.44 23.06 32.03
C ASN A 62 67.98 22.70 32.36
N ALA A 63 67.30 23.46 33.22
CA ALA A 63 65.89 23.25 33.54
C ALA A 63 64.94 23.88 32.51
N VAL A 64 65.32 25.00 31.90
CA VAL A 64 64.47 25.77 30.98
C VAL A 64 64.53 25.24 29.55
N GLN A 65 65.66 24.70 29.10
CA GLN A 65 65.79 24.13 27.75
C GLN A 65 64.78 23.01 27.45
N PRO A 66 64.60 21.96 28.29
CA PRO A 66 63.63 20.90 27.99
C PRO A 66 62.19 21.42 27.93
N LEU A 67 61.83 22.38 28.78
CA LEU A 67 60.50 23.01 28.76
C LEU A 67 60.26 23.83 27.48
N LYS A 68 61.29 24.48 26.93
CA LYS A 68 61.20 25.17 25.63
C LYS A 68 61.00 24.16 24.49
N THR A 69 61.73 23.05 24.51
CA THR A 69 61.58 21.98 23.53
C THR A 69 60.16 21.40 23.55
N GLU A 70 59.61 21.12 24.73
CA GLU A 70 58.24 20.61 24.88
C GLU A 70 57.17 21.62 24.41
N LEU A 71 57.38 22.92 24.68
CA LEU A 71 56.49 23.98 24.19
C LEU A 71 56.47 24.07 22.66
N ASP A 72 57.62 23.92 22.01
CA ASP A 72 57.75 23.98 20.55
C ASP A 72 57.17 22.72 19.89
N GLU A 73 57.29 21.56 20.53
CA GLU A 73 56.61 20.32 20.11
C GLU A 73 55.08 20.46 20.18
N LEU A 74 54.54 20.99 21.28
CA LEU A 74 53.10 21.24 21.44
C LEU A 74 52.55 22.25 20.44
N ARG A 75 53.34 23.29 20.11
CA ARG A 75 52.98 24.25 19.05
C ARG A 75 52.94 23.59 17.68
N THR A 76 53.88 22.69 17.41
CA THR A 76 53.94 21.92 16.16
C THR A 76 52.77 20.93 16.05
N GLN A 77 52.39 20.26 17.14
CA GLN A 77 51.19 19.41 17.16
C GLN A 77 49.90 20.20 16.94
N ASN A 78 49.76 21.37 17.55
CA ASN A 78 48.59 22.23 17.35
C ASN A 78 48.46 22.74 15.92
N SER A 79 49.57 23.08 15.26
CA SER A 79 49.53 23.51 13.85
C SER A 79 49.16 22.34 12.93
N GLN A 80 49.63 21.12 13.23
CA GLN A 80 49.24 19.91 12.50
C GLN A 80 47.75 19.59 12.66
N LEU A 81 47.21 19.66 13.88
CA LEU A 81 45.78 19.46 14.15
C LEU A 81 44.90 20.49 13.42
N LYS A 82 45.33 21.75 13.40
CA LYS A 82 44.61 22.80 12.66
C LYS A 82 44.59 22.52 11.16
N THR A 83 45.72 22.10 10.60
CA THR A 83 45.83 21.72 9.19
C THR A 83 44.98 20.49 8.85
N GLN A 84 44.91 19.51 9.76
CA GLN A 84 44.02 18.36 9.63
C GLN A 84 42.55 18.79 9.64
N ASN A 85 42.13 19.67 10.55
CA ASN A 85 40.75 20.18 10.58
C ASN A 85 40.40 20.97 9.31
N ASP A 86 41.31 21.82 8.84
CA ASP A 86 41.09 22.59 7.62
C ASP A 86 40.99 21.68 6.39
N SER A 87 41.80 20.60 6.33
CA SER A 87 41.71 19.60 5.26
C SER A 87 40.42 18.76 5.34
N LEU A 88 39.94 18.43 6.54
CA LEU A 88 38.66 17.76 6.73
C LEU A 88 37.50 18.67 6.27
N GLU A 89 37.51 19.96 6.64
CA GLU A 89 36.51 20.92 6.15
C GLU A 89 36.51 21.06 4.62
N GLN A 90 37.69 21.07 4.00
CA GLN A 90 37.80 21.08 2.54
C GLN A 90 37.26 19.78 1.93
N VAL A 91 37.59 18.63 2.52
CA VAL A 91 37.04 17.33 2.08
C VAL A 91 35.51 17.29 2.22
N PHE A 92 34.94 17.82 3.30
CA PHE A 92 33.48 17.94 3.47
C PHE A 92 32.84 18.91 2.46
N LYS A 93 33.53 19.99 2.07
CA LYS A 93 33.07 20.90 1.00
C LYS A 93 33.17 20.28 -0.39
N VAL A 94 34.16 19.42 -0.65
CA VAL A 94 34.42 18.77 -1.95
C VAL A 94 33.55 17.53 -2.16
N ILE A 95 33.31 16.74 -1.10
CA ILE A 95 32.45 15.55 -1.18
C ILE A 95 30.97 15.94 -1.28
N GLY A 96 30.62 17.17 -0.89
CA GLY A 96 29.24 17.57 -0.66
C GLY A 96 28.70 16.80 0.54
N THR A 97 28.06 17.48 1.48
CA THR A 97 27.23 16.74 2.44
C THR A 97 26.27 15.87 1.63
N PRO A 98 26.09 14.57 1.95
CA PRO A 98 25.05 13.77 1.30
C PRO A 98 23.76 14.60 1.34
N ASN A 99 22.97 14.55 0.27
CA ASN A 99 21.73 15.31 0.18
C ASN A 99 20.72 14.71 1.16
N VAL A 100 20.90 14.98 2.46
CA VAL A 100 20.08 14.46 3.54
C VAL A 100 18.90 15.40 3.68
N ASN A 101 17.70 14.84 3.71
CA ASN A 101 16.50 15.62 3.96
C ASN A 101 16.57 16.27 5.35
N THR A 102 16.80 17.59 5.41
CA THR A 102 16.90 18.36 6.66
C THR A 102 15.54 18.69 7.26
N ARG A 103 14.44 18.28 6.62
CA ARG A 103 13.05 18.60 7.02
C ARG A 103 12.45 17.59 7.99
N LEU A 104 13.26 16.70 8.53
CA LEU A 104 12.82 15.64 9.44
C LEU A 104 12.54 16.22 10.83
N ALA A 105 11.34 15.98 11.35
CA ALA A 105 10.98 16.42 12.69
C ALA A 105 11.62 15.52 13.77
N PRO A 106 12.02 16.08 14.93
CA PRO A 106 12.48 15.29 16.06
C PRO A 106 11.33 14.42 16.60
N GLY A 107 11.57 13.13 16.81
CA GLY A 107 10.57 12.19 17.34
C GLY A 107 9.60 11.59 16.32
N ARG A 108 9.91 11.69 15.01
CA ARG A 108 9.14 11.12 13.90
C ARG A 108 8.77 9.64 14.02
N ASP A 109 9.52 8.87 14.82
CA ASP A 109 9.29 7.44 15.01
C ASP A 109 8.05 7.13 15.88
N ARG A 110 7.49 8.15 16.55
CA ARG A 110 6.30 7.99 17.41
C ARG A 110 5.03 8.33 16.63
N LEU A 111 4.30 7.29 16.24
CA LEU A 111 2.93 7.43 15.74
C LEU A 111 2.01 7.94 16.86
N GLN A 112 1.05 8.78 16.49
CA GLN A 112 0.09 9.37 17.41
C GLN A 112 -1.32 9.23 16.84
N GLY A 113 -2.30 9.18 17.75
CA GLY A 113 -3.72 9.15 17.38
C GLY A 113 -4.09 7.90 16.59
N LEU A 114 -5.00 8.08 15.64
CA LEU A 114 -5.60 7.02 14.85
C LEU A 114 -4.60 6.39 13.87
N ALA A 115 -3.51 7.09 13.52
CA ALA A 115 -2.43 6.49 12.73
C ALA A 115 -1.71 5.35 13.47
N SER A 116 -1.62 5.42 14.81
CA SER A 116 -1.09 4.34 15.62
C SER A 116 -2.02 3.13 15.63
N ASP A 117 -3.32 3.36 15.84
CA ASP A 117 -4.33 2.29 15.83
C ASP A 117 -4.44 1.62 14.45
N PHE A 118 -4.32 2.42 13.38
CA PHE A 118 -4.27 1.92 12.01
C PHE A 118 -3.03 1.07 11.76
N MET A 119 -1.84 1.49 12.20
CA MET A 119 -0.63 0.67 12.11
C MET A 119 -0.81 -0.63 12.89
N GLN A 120 -1.31 -0.55 14.13
CA GLN A 120 -1.56 -1.72 14.95
C GLN A 120 -2.51 -2.69 14.25
N ALA A 121 -3.59 -2.19 13.63
CA ALA A 121 -4.52 -3.02 12.88
C ALA A 121 -3.89 -3.67 11.64
N CYS A 122 -2.96 -2.99 10.97
CA CYS A 122 -2.19 -3.54 9.85
C CYS A 122 -1.18 -4.61 10.29
N GLU A 123 -0.52 -4.41 11.44
CA GLU A 123 0.52 -5.31 11.96
C GLU A 123 -0.06 -6.52 12.68
N SER A 124 -1.16 -6.35 13.41
CA SER A 124 -1.89 -7.42 14.09
C SER A 124 -2.82 -8.20 13.17
N ALA A 125 -2.87 -7.85 11.88
CA ALA A 125 -3.68 -8.52 10.89
C ALA A 125 -3.32 -10.01 10.80
N PRO A 126 -4.31 -10.92 10.72
CA PRO A 126 -4.06 -12.32 10.38
C PRO A 126 -3.19 -12.39 9.13
N SER A 127 -2.09 -13.15 9.21
CA SER A 127 -1.13 -13.23 8.13
C SER A 127 -0.68 -14.65 7.89
N GLU A 128 -0.43 -14.95 6.62
CA GLU A 128 0.07 -16.24 6.19
C GLU A 128 1.16 -16.05 5.14
N ILE A 129 2.10 -16.98 5.12
CA ILE A 129 3.23 -16.93 4.21
C ILE A 129 2.91 -17.79 3.00
N TYR A 130 2.74 -17.14 1.86
CA TYR A 130 2.71 -17.80 0.57
C TYR A 130 4.15 -17.96 0.06
N VAL A 131 4.49 -19.15 -0.43
CA VAL A 131 5.76 -19.41 -1.12
C VAL A 131 5.46 -19.61 -2.59
N ASP A 132 5.98 -18.71 -3.42
CA ASP A 132 5.85 -18.86 -4.87
C ASP A 132 6.61 -20.10 -5.33
N ARG A 133 5.88 -21.08 -5.86
CA ARG A 133 6.44 -22.35 -6.33
C ARG A 133 7.42 -22.17 -7.49
N LYS A 134 7.32 -21.08 -8.25
CA LYS A 134 8.19 -20.82 -9.42
C LYS A 134 9.48 -20.10 -9.03
N THR A 135 9.39 -19.12 -8.13
CA THR A 135 10.54 -18.28 -7.77
C THR A 135 11.16 -18.62 -6.41
N GLY A 136 10.48 -19.43 -5.60
CA GLY A 136 10.87 -19.73 -4.21
C GLY A 136 10.76 -18.54 -3.25
N LYS A 137 10.24 -17.39 -3.71
CA LYS A 137 10.12 -16.18 -2.90
C LYS A 137 8.98 -16.33 -1.91
N ARG A 138 9.22 -15.85 -0.69
CA ARG A 138 8.24 -15.81 0.40
C ARG A 138 7.51 -14.48 0.37
N HIS A 139 6.20 -14.52 0.27
CA HIS A 139 5.32 -13.35 0.31
C HIS A 139 4.44 -13.45 1.55
N ILE A 140 4.36 -12.37 2.33
CA ILE A 140 3.45 -12.29 3.47
C ILE A 140 2.13 -11.72 2.96
N GLN A 141 1.07 -12.50 3.08
CA GLN A 141 -0.30 -12.05 2.84
C GLN A 141 -0.91 -11.66 4.18
N ARG A 142 -1.64 -10.54 4.21
CA ARG A 142 -2.30 -10.02 5.40
C ARG A 142 -3.76 -9.74 5.11
N ASP A 143 -4.62 -10.06 6.06
CA ASP A 143 -6.02 -9.64 6.04
C ASP A 143 -6.17 -8.24 6.64
N LEU A 144 -6.32 -7.24 5.76
CA LEU A 144 -6.46 -5.83 6.14
C LEU A 144 -7.92 -5.42 6.44
N SER A 145 -8.85 -6.37 6.64
CA SER A 145 -10.26 -6.06 6.87
C SER A 145 -10.49 -5.15 8.09
N ASN A 146 -9.75 -5.34 9.18
CA ASN A 146 -9.84 -4.49 10.37
C ASN A 146 -9.33 -3.07 10.10
N ALA A 147 -8.19 -2.94 9.42
CA ALA A 147 -7.63 -1.65 9.03
C ALA A 147 -8.56 -0.90 8.06
N ARG A 148 -9.23 -1.62 7.15
CA ARG A 148 -10.26 -1.08 6.26
C ARG A 148 -11.45 -0.54 7.03
N ARG A 149 -11.94 -1.27 8.05
CA ARG A 149 -13.05 -0.79 8.89
C ARG A 149 -12.72 0.52 9.61
N LEU A 150 -11.52 0.62 10.17
CA LEU A 150 -11.01 1.86 10.78
C LEU A 150 -10.89 3.00 9.77
N PHE A 151 -10.44 2.68 8.55
CA PHE A 151 -10.39 3.64 7.46
C PHE A 151 -11.77 4.20 7.11
N HIS A 152 -12.83 3.40 7.15
CA HIS A 152 -14.20 3.87 6.87
C HIS A 152 -14.83 4.66 8.01
N SER A 153 -14.60 4.27 9.27
CA SER A 153 -15.22 4.95 10.41
C SER A 153 -14.71 6.37 10.57
N ASP A 154 -13.39 6.57 10.48
CA ASP A 154 -12.74 7.82 10.92
C ASP A 154 -11.72 8.35 9.89
N ARG A 155 -12.01 8.19 8.60
CA ARG A 155 -11.14 8.59 7.49
C ARG A 155 -10.57 10.02 7.63
N ALA A 156 -11.41 10.96 8.08
CA ALA A 156 -11.01 12.36 8.21
C ALA A 156 -9.92 12.56 9.26
N GLN A 157 -10.05 11.89 10.42
CA GLN A 157 -9.04 11.94 11.47
C GLN A 157 -7.77 11.20 11.05
N LEU A 158 -7.92 10.02 10.43
CA LEU A 158 -6.80 9.24 9.93
C LEU A 158 -5.97 10.04 8.93
N ARG A 159 -6.63 10.77 8.03
CA ARG A 159 -5.96 11.67 7.08
C ARG A 159 -5.15 12.76 7.79
N GLN A 160 -5.68 13.38 8.84
CA GLN A 160 -4.97 14.44 9.57
C GLN A 160 -3.72 13.88 10.26
N ASP A 161 -3.83 12.71 10.88
CA ASP A 161 -2.70 12.06 11.56
C ASP A 161 -1.63 11.60 10.54
N MET A 162 -2.06 11.08 9.39
CA MET A 162 -1.17 10.73 8.28
C MET A 162 -0.51 11.97 7.64
N GLU A 163 -1.21 13.11 7.61
CA GLU A 163 -0.64 14.38 7.13
C GLU A 163 0.46 14.88 8.04
N LYS A 164 0.25 14.78 9.35
CA LYS A 164 1.29 15.08 10.33
C LYS A 164 2.51 14.17 10.13
N LEU A 165 2.29 12.86 10.04
CA LEU A 165 3.36 11.89 9.79
C LEU A 165 4.13 12.20 8.49
N ALA A 166 3.41 12.46 7.40
CA ALA A 166 4.03 12.76 6.11
C ALA A 166 4.81 14.09 6.15
N ARG A 167 4.37 15.10 6.91
CA ARG A 167 5.14 16.33 7.14
C ARG A 167 6.38 16.09 8.00
N ASP A 168 6.27 15.29 9.05
CA ASP A 168 7.38 14.96 9.96
C ASP A 168 8.49 14.17 9.25
N HIS A 169 8.12 13.39 8.22
CA HIS A 169 9.04 12.68 7.33
C HIS A 169 9.50 13.50 6.11
N GLY A 170 9.11 14.79 6.01
CA GLY A 170 9.50 15.67 4.91
C GLY A 170 8.90 15.30 3.55
N PHE A 171 7.85 14.47 3.52
CA PHE A 171 7.17 13.98 2.32
C PHE A 171 6.20 15.02 1.72
N LEU A 172 5.60 15.86 2.57
CA LEU A 172 4.75 16.98 2.14
C LEU A 172 5.51 18.30 2.23
N GLN A 173 5.18 19.25 1.35
CA GLN A 173 5.73 20.60 1.47
C GLN A 173 5.24 21.24 2.76
N SER A 174 6.17 21.61 3.64
CA SER A 174 5.88 22.47 4.77
C SER A 174 5.45 23.86 4.27
N TYR A 175 4.78 24.64 5.11
CA TYR A 175 4.38 26.03 4.80
C TYR A 175 5.56 26.95 4.41
N ARG A 176 6.81 26.53 4.67
CA ARG A 176 8.01 27.19 4.12
C ARG A 176 8.26 26.67 2.71
N GLY A 177 8.04 27.55 1.72
CA GLY A 177 8.24 27.26 0.30
C GLY A 177 9.60 26.62 0.00
N MET A 178 9.65 25.75 -1.00
CA MET A 178 10.88 25.05 -1.38
C MET A 178 11.94 26.05 -1.84
N THR A 179 13.12 25.97 -1.22
CA THR A 179 14.32 26.60 -1.78
C THR A 179 14.98 25.60 -2.72
N ALA A 180 15.64 26.08 -3.78
CA ALA A 180 16.27 25.20 -4.80
C ALA A 180 17.36 24.26 -4.24
N SER A 181 17.73 24.41 -2.96
CA SER A 181 18.69 23.60 -2.21
C SER A 181 18.07 22.50 -1.33
N ASP A 182 16.75 22.37 -1.29
CA ASP A 182 16.08 21.34 -0.49
C ASP A 182 16.20 19.96 -1.16
N ALA A 183 16.65 18.95 -0.40
CA ALA A 183 16.82 17.59 -0.87
C ALA A 183 15.49 16.96 -1.33
N ILE A 184 15.54 16.22 -2.44
CA ILE A 184 14.42 15.37 -2.89
C ILE A 184 14.23 14.26 -1.85
N THR A 185 13.00 14.02 -1.38
CA THR A 185 12.66 12.85 -0.55
C THR A 185 13.20 11.57 -1.18
N VAL A 186 14.10 10.88 -0.47
CA VAL A 186 14.64 9.61 -0.94
C VAL A 186 13.75 8.46 -0.48
N LYS A 187 13.86 7.30 -1.15
CA LYS A 187 13.05 6.11 -0.84
C LYS A 187 13.02 5.73 0.64
N THR A 188 14.12 5.97 1.36
CA THR A 188 14.25 5.69 2.79
C THR A 188 13.42 6.61 3.69
N ASP A 189 12.99 7.76 3.19
CA ASP A 189 12.20 8.74 3.95
C ASP A 189 10.70 8.39 3.95
N ILE A 190 10.27 7.48 3.06
CA ILE A 190 8.87 7.07 2.94
C ILE A 190 8.54 6.09 4.07
N ALA A 191 7.72 6.54 5.02
CA ALA A 191 7.18 5.67 6.06
C ALA A 191 6.36 4.53 5.42
N PRO A 192 6.61 3.25 5.75
CA PRO A 192 5.84 2.11 5.19
C PRO A 192 4.33 2.26 5.38
N LEU A 193 3.92 2.79 6.53
CA LEU A 193 2.51 3.05 6.87
C LEU A 193 1.82 4.00 5.87
N LEU A 194 2.56 4.97 5.33
CA LEU A 194 2.03 5.92 4.35
C LEU A 194 1.67 5.22 3.04
N LEU A 195 2.44 4.20 2.63
CA LEU A 195 2.15 3.41 1.44
C LEU A 195 0.92 2.52 1.64
N ASP A 196 0.78 1.90 2.82
CA ASP A 196 -0.41 1.12 3.16
C ASP A 196 -1.67 2.00 3.18
N TYR A 197 -1.57 3.22 3.74
CA TYR A 197 -2.65 4.21 3.71
C TYR A 197 -3.01 4.62 2.27
N LEU A 198 -2.04 5.01 1.45
CA LEU A 198 -2.29 5.41 0.05
C LEU A 198 -2.83 4.24 -0.79
N SER A 199 -2.38 3.01 -0.52
CA SER A 199 -2.94 1.81 -1.15
C SER A 199 -4.40 1.60 -0.75
N MET A 200 -4.73 1.81 0.53
CA MET A 200 -6.12 1.76 1.00
C MET A 200 -6.97 2.84 0.31
N VAL A 201 -6.46 4.07 0.19
CA VAL A 201 -7.16 5.14 -0.55
C VAL A 201 -7.47 4.69 -1.97
N VAL A 202 -6.50 4.16 -2.71
CA VAL A 202 -6.70 3.67 -4.08
C VAL A 202 -7.75 2.55 -4.17
N ARG A 203 -7.77 1.63 -3.20
CA ARG A 203 -8.67 0.47 -3.21
C ARG A 203 -10.10 0.82 -2.77
N GLU A 204 -10.26 1.82 -1.92
CA GLU A 204 -11.57 2.19 -1.35
C GLU A 204 -12.21 3.40 -2.02
N THR A 205 -11.43 4.26 -2.70
CA THR A 205 -12.01 5.31 -3.55
C THR A 205 -12.34 4.71 -4.90
N HIS A 206 -13.60 4.81 -5.30
CA HIS A 206 -14.05 4.38 -6.62
C HIS A 206 -14.73 5.53 -7.36
N SER A 207 -14.46 5.64 -8.67
CA SER A 207 -15.18 6.56 -9.55
C SER A 207 -16.56 6.03 -9.93
N ALA A 208 -17.53 6.94 -10.11
CA ALA A 208 -18.85 6.64 -10.68
C ALA A 208 -18.80 6.07 -12.10
N ARG A 209 -17.64 6.16 -12.73
CA ARG A 209 -17.37 5.63 -14.06
C ARG A 209 -17.22 4.10 -14.08
N TYR A 210 -16.76 3.50 -13.00
CA TYR A 210 -16.50 2.05 -12.90
C TYR A 210 -17.47 1.47 -11.89
N VAL A 211 -18.43 0.68 -12.37
CA VAL A 211 -19.55 0.19 -11.53
C VAL A 211 -19.43 -1.29 -11.20
N TYR A 212 -18.62 -2.05 -11.94
CA TYR A 212 -18.60 -3.50 -11.83
C TYR A 212 -17.99 -4.03 -10.52
N TRP A 213 -17.16 -3.25 -9.82
CA TRP A 213 -16.60 -3.58 -8.50
C TRP A 213 -17.66 -3.84 -7.43
N GLN A 214 -18.89 -3.36 -7.65
CA GLN A 214 -20.01 -3.44 -6.71
C GLN A 214 -20.73 -4.80 -6.71
N PHE A 215 -20.49 -5.62 -7.73
CA PHE A 215 -21.22 -6.87 -7.95
C PHE A 215 -20.52 -8.15 -7.46
N PRO A 216 -19.18 -8.30 -7.55
CA PRO A 216 -18.53 -9.51 -7.08
C PRO A 216 -18.46 -9.57 -5.56
N TRP A 217 -18.50 -10.79 -5.05
CA TRP A 217 -18.09 -11.10 -3.69
C TRP A 217 -16.59 -11.36 -3.66
N TYR A 218 -15.96 -10.94 -2.58
CA TYR A 218 -14.54 -11.16 -2.37
C TYR A 218 -14.41 -12.06 -1.16
N GLU A 219 -13.73 -13.18 -1.36
CA GLU A 219 -13.32 -14.08 -0.30
C GLU A 219 -11.80 -14.05 -0.26
N LEU A 220 -11.25 -13.79 0.93
CA LEU A 220 -9.81 -13.80 1.14
C LEU A 220 -9.42 -15.20 1.62
N GLU A 221 -8.65 -15.91 0.80
CA GLU A 221 -8.01 -17.16 1.20
C GLU A 221 -6.51 -16.92 1.33
N LEU A 222 -6.03 -16.89 2.57
CA LEU A 222 -4.62 -16.70 2.89
C LEU A 222 -3.80 -17.95 2.56
N GLY A 223 -2.49 -17.78 2.37
CA GLY A 223 -1.54 -18.88 2.15
C GLY A 223 -1.49 -19.42 0.71
N LYS A 224 -2.46 -19.02 -0.13
CA LYS A 224 -2.50 -19.37 -1.56
C LYS A 224 -2.08 -18.18 -2.41
N GLY A 225 -1.38 -18.44 -3.52
CA GLY A 225 -0.92 -17.36 -4.38
C GLY A 225 -1.11 -17.64 -5.86
N PRO A 226 -0.49 -16.82 -6.72
CA PRO A 226 -0.68 -16.89 -8.17
C PRO A 226 -0.39 -18.29 -8.73
N GLY A 227 -1.37 -18.88 -9.43
CA GLY A 227 -1.30 -20.23 -9.97
C GLY A 227 -1.95 -21.32 -9.10
N ASP A 228 -2.22 -21.03 -7.82
CA ASP A 228 -3.03 -21.92 -6.99
C ASP A 228 -4.51 -21.79 -7.34
N THR A 229 -5.29 -22.82 -7.00
CA THR A 229 -6.73 -22.84 -7.20
C THR A 229 -7.48 -22.71 -5.88
N ILE A 230 -8.49 -21.85 -5.90
CA ILE A 230 -9.48 -21.70 -4.83
C ILE A 230 -10.79 -22.37 -5.27
N GLN A 231 -11.51 -22.95 -4.32
CA GLN A 231 -12.78 -23.62 -4.58
C GLN A 231 -13.91 -22.73 -4.08
N VAL A 232 -14.65 -22.13 -5.00
CA VAL A 232 -15.83 -21.32 -4.63
C VAL A 232 -17.04 -22.23 -4.59
N SER A 233 -17.64 -22.36 -3.40
CA SER A 233 -18.86 -23.13 -3.22
C SER A 233 -20.06 -22.40 -3.84
N ARG A 234 -20.89 -23.16 -4.54
CA ARG A 234 -22.18 -22.73 -5.11
C ARG A 234 -23.25 -23.62 -4.53
N GLN A 235 -24.07 -23.03 -3.68
CA GLN A 235 -25.26 -23.67 -3.16
C GLN A 235 -26.38 -23.48 -4.18
N ARG A 236 -27.05 -24.57 -4.56
CA ARG A 236 -28.26 -24.48 -5.39
C ARG A 236 -29.48 -24.34 -4.50
N TRP A 237 -30.42 -23.52 -4.92
CA TRP A 237 -31.75 -23.49 -4.33
C TRP A 237 -32.38 -24.89 -4.42
N LEU A 238 -33.10 -25.27 -3.37
CA LEU A 238 -33.90 -26.48 -3.39
C LEU A 238 -35.07 -26.29 -4.37
N PRO A 239 -35.45 -27.31 -5.15
CA PRO A 239 -36.60 -27.22 -6.03
C PRO A 239 -37.86 -26.87 -5.23
N GLU A 240 -38.64 -25.96 -5.78
CA GLU A 240 -39.90 -25.51 -5.17
C GLU A 240 -40.96 -26.63 -5.25
N PRO A 241 -41.76 -26.81 -4.18
CA PRO A 241 -42.87 -27.75 -4.19
C PRO A 241 -43.96 -27.28 -5.17
N THR A 242 -44.39 -28.18 -6.06
CA THR A 242 -45.40 -27.86 -7.10
C THR A 242 -46.84 -28.00 -6.63
N THR A 243 -47.09 -28.58 -5.46
CA THR A 243 -48.44 -28.83 -4.94
C THR A 243 -48.54 -28.55 -3.44
N VAL A 244 -49.70 -28.06 -2.99
CA VAL A 244 -49.96 -27.84 -1.55
C VAL A 244 -49.90 -29.16 -0.78
N ALA A 245 -50.33 -30.27 -1.39
CA ALA A 245 -50.27 -31.61 -0.79
C ALA A 245 -48.86 -32.01 -0.36
N SER A 246 -47.81 -31.54 -1.04
CA SER A 246 -46.42 -31.79 -0.63
C SER A 246 -45.99 -31.07 0.66
N ARG A 247 -46.77 -30.09 1.11
CA ARG A 247 -46.61 -29.36 2.38
C ARG A 247 -47.67 -29.75 3.42
N THR A 248 -48.72 -30.46 3.04
CA THR A 248 -49.78 -30.89 3.94
C THR A 248 -49.32 -32.09 4.76
N LEU A 249 -49.11 -31.88 6.06
CA LEU A 249 -48.83 -32.96 7.00
C LEU A 249 -50.14 -33.56 7.49
N SER A 250 -50.25 -34.89 7.41
CA SER A 250 -51.38 -35.61 8.01
C SER A 250 -51.00 -36.04 9.43
N PRO A 251 -51.72 -35.59 10.47
CA PRO A 251 -51.44 -35.99 11.85
C PRO A 251 -51.42 -37.52 12.00
N GLY A 252 -50.38 -38.05 12.66
CA GLY A 252 -50.23 -39.49 12.88
C GLY A 252 -49.62 -40.29 11.72
N ILE A 253 -49.31 -39.67 10.58
CA ILE A 253 -48.59 -40.32 9.48
C ILE A 253 -47.10 -39.98 9.59
N SER A 254 -46.25 -41.01 9.58
CA SER A 254 -44.80 -40.85 9.56
C SER A 254 -44.36 -40.11 8.29
N LEU A 255 -43.46 -39.14 8.44
CA LEU A 255 -42.83 -38.46 7.31
C LEU A 255 -42.01 -39.46 6.48
N ASN A 256 -41.87 -39.16 5.19
CA ASN A 256 -40.97 -39.92 4.33
C ASN A 256 -39.54 -39.87 4.90
N ALA A 257 -38.86 -41.02 4.98
CA ALA A 257 -37.49 -41.14 5.44
C ALA A 257 -36.45 -40.57 4.45
N ASN A 258 -36.86 -40.33 3.20
CA ASN A 258 -36.00 -39.76 2.16
C ASN A 258 -35.66 -38.31 2.51
N ARG A 259 -34.37 -38.04 2.67
CA ARG A 259 -33.85 -36.70 2.89
C ARG A 259 -33.61 -36.03 1.54
N GLN A 260 -34.06 -34.79 1.40
CA GLN A 260 -33.67 -33.95 0.28
C GLN A 260 -32.24 -33.46 0.50
N ASN A 261 -31.29 -33.96 -0.29
CA ASN A 261 -29.89 -33.56 -0.15
C ASN A 261 -29.69 -32.13 -0.62
N VAL A 262 -29.09 -31.30 0.22
CA VAL A 262 -28.58 -29.98 -0.17
C VAL A 262 -27.29 -30.22 -0.95
N ALA A 263 -27.34 -30.11 -2.28
CA ALA A 263 -26.18 -30.27 -3.13
C ALA A 263 -25.40 -28.95 -3.24
N SER A 264 -24.14 -28.96 -2.81
CA SER A 264 -23.17 -27.90 -3.09
C SER A 264 -22.30 -28.29 -4.28
N SER A 265 -22.24 -27.44 -5.30
CA SER A 265 -21.26 -27.55 -6.39
C SER A 265 -20.08 -26.66 -6.07
N ALA A 266 -18.85 -27.08 -6.33
CA ALA A 266 -17.68 -26.19 -6.25
C ALA A 266 -17.24 -25.77 -7.66
N VAL A 267 -16.77 -24.54 -7.81
CA VAL A 267 -16.11 -24.07 -9.03
C VAL A 267 -14.69 -23.62 -8.68
N SER A 268 -13.72 -24.25 -9.32
CA SER A 268 -12.30 -23.90 -9.20
C SER A 268 -12.02 -22.56 -9.89
N ILE A 269 -11.42 -21.63 -9.19
CA ILE A 269 -10.89 -20.38 -9.75
C ILE A 269 -9.37 -20.38 -9.55
N ALA A 270 -8.62 -20.11 -10.61
CA ALA A 270 -7.17 -19.95 -10.51
C ALA A 270 -6.82 -18.53 -10.11
N LEU A 271 -5.99 -18.37 -9.08
CA LEU A 271 -5.44 -17.09 -8.65
C LEU A 271 -4.44 -16.58 -9.69
N GLN A 272 -4.49 -15.29 -9.97
CA GLN A 272 -3.65 -14.65 -10.99
C GLN A 272 -3.01 -13.40 -10.43
N GLU A 273 -1.70 -13.26 -10.64
CA GLU A 273 -1.01 -12.01 -10.46
C GLU A 273 -1.21 -11.13 -11.67
N ARG A 274 -1.51 -9.86 -11.43
CA ARG A 274 -1.83 -8.88 -12.47
C ARG A 274 -1.10 -7.59 -12.15
N GLY A 275 -0.46 -7.03 -13.16
CA GLY A 275 0.30 -5.79 -13.06
C GLY A 275 0.46 -5.16 -14.44
N LEU A 276 0.64 -3.84 -14.45
CA LEU A 276 0.91 -3.06 -15.65
C LEU A 276 2.43 -3.05 -15.95
N GLY A 277 2.82 -2.86 -17.21
CA GLY A 277 4.23 -2.70 -17.59
C GLY A 277 4.91 -3.90 -18.26
N LEU A 278 4.16 -4.94 -18.61
CA LEU A 278 4.69 -6.05 -19.42
C LEU A 278 4.74 -5.71 -20.93
N ASP A 279 3.86 -4.82 -21.38
CA ASP A 279 3.76 -4.36 -22.77
C ASP A 279 4.31 -2.94 -22.89
N ALA A 280 5.12 -2.67 -23.92
CA ALA A 280 5.66 -1.34 -24.21
C ALA A 280 4.56 -0.30 -24.47
N THR A 281 3.38 -0.73 -24.93
CA THR A 281 2.21 0.14 -25.16
C THR A 281 1.58 0.62 -23.84
N ASN A 282 1.76 -0.14 -22.75
CA ASN A 282 1.17 0.13 -21.44
C ASN A 282 2.28 0.08 -20.37
N PRO A 283 3.16 1.10 -20.31
CA PRO A 283 4.28 1.12 -19.38
C PRO A 283 3.80 1.24 -17.92
N PRO A 284 4.66 0.89 -16.94
CA PRO A 284 4.35 1.11 -15.53
C PRO A 284 4.01 2.58 -15.25
N VAL A 285 3.02 2.82 -14.38
CA VAL A 285 2.69 4.18 -13.93
C VAL A 285 3.82 4.70 -13.05
N ALA A 286 4.56 5.68 -13.54
CA ALA A 286 5.51 6.44 -12.75
C ALA A 286 4.82 7.69 -12.18
N ILE A 287 4.96 7.93 -10.88
CA ILE A 287 4.57 9.19 -10.25
C ILE A 287 5.86 10.00 -10.09
N PRO A 288 6.14 10.96 -10.98
CA PRO A 288 7.45 11.60 -11.05
C PRO A 288 7.76 12.43 -9.79
N GLU A 289 6.76 13.09 -9.18
CA GLU A 289 7.00 13.95 -8.01
C GLU A 289 5.82 13.94 -7.04
N PHE A 290 6.01 13.31 -5.88
CA PHE A 290 5.15 13.51 -4.70
C PHE A 290 5.41 14.85 -4.00
N LEU A 291 6.56 15.46 -4.31
CA LEU A 291 7.15 16.63 -3.69
C LEU A 291 6.31 17.91 -3.86
N THR A 292 5.34 17.95 -4.79
CA THR A 292 4.49 19.13 -5.04
C THR A 292 3.24 19.17 -4.15
N ALA A 293 2.94 18.11 -3.41
CA ALA A 293 1.76 18.05 -2.55
C ALA A 293 1.99 18.84 -1.25
N TYR A 294 1.16 19.88 -1.04
CA TYR A 294 1.12 20.67 0.20
C TYR A 294 0.34 20.00 1.34
N SER A 295 -0.49 19.00 1.02
CA SER A 295 -1.38 18.34 1.98
C SER A 295 -1.67 16.90 1.55
N MET A 296 -2.17 16.08 2.49
CA MET A 296 -2.59 14.72 2.16
C MET A 296 -3.77 14.70 1.21
N ILE A 297 -4.64 15.72 1.25
CA ILE A 297 -5.76 15.84 0.31
C ILE A 297 -5.25 15.95 -1.14
N ASN A 298 -4.25 16.79 -1.37
CA ASN A 298 -3.67 16.96 -2.71
C ASN A 298 -3.01 15.67 -3.18
N LEU A 299 -2.29 15.00 -2.27
CA LEU A 299 -1.65 13.73 -2.54
C LEU A 299 -2.67 12.63 -2.87
N GLU A 300 -3.73 12.47 -2.07
CA GLU A 300 -4.83 11.53 -2.31
C GLU A 300 -5.46 11.78 -3.67
N ASN A 301 -5.70 13.04 -4.05
CA ASN A 301 -6.27 13.39 -5.34
C ASN A 301 -5.35 13.02 -6.51
N VAL A 302 -4.04 13.26 -6.39
CA VAL A 302 -3.06 12.90 -7.43
C VAL A 302 -2.96 11.38 -7.55
N VAL A 303 -2.84 10.67 -6.44
CA VAL A 303 -2.76 9.21 -6.42
C VAL A 303 -4.05 8.58 -6.97
N SER A 304 -5.22 9.04 -6.53
CA SER A 304 -6.52 8.55 -7.00
C SER A 304 -6.74 8.84 -8.49
N SER A 305 -6.40 10.05 -8.96
CA SER A 305 -6.60 10.42 -10.39
C SER A 305 -5.65 9.69 -11.36
N ARG A 306 -4.46 9.28 -10.90
CA ARG A 306 -3.45 8.60 -11.74
C ARG A 306 -3.45 7.09 -11.55
N LEU A 307 -3.16 6.65 -10.33
CA LEU A 307 -3.05 5.23 -9.99
C LEU A 307 -4.43 4.61 -9.72
N GLY A 308 -5.29 5.34 -9.01
CA GLY A 308 -6.66 4.90 -8.72
C GLY A 308 -7.47 4.67 -10.00
N HIS A 309 -7.45 5.63 -10.93
CA HIS A 309 -8.15 5.48 -12.20
C HIS A 309 -7.69 4.25 -13.02
N ASP A 310 -6.39 3.97 -13.09
CA ASP A 310 -5.88 2.78 -13.79
C ASP A 310 -6.28 1.48 -13.07
N TYR A 311 -6.15 1.44 -11.74
CA TYR A 311 -6.57 0.32 -10.90
C TYR A 311 -8.06 0.02 -11.06
N GLU A 312 -8.93 1.04 -10.95
CA GLU A 312 -10.37 0.91 -11.12
C GLU A 312 -10.73 0.45 -12.55
N ALA A 313 -10.05 0.97 -13.57
CA ALA A 313 -10.25 0.55 -14.96
C ALA A 313 -9.87 -0.91 -15.19
N PHE A 314 -8.77 -1.36 -14.59
CA PHE A 314 -8.34 -2.75 -14.63
C PHE A 314 -9.33 -3.66 -13.90
N GLU A 315 -9.74 -3.30 -12.68
CA GLU A 315 -10.70 -4.07 -11.89
C GLU A 315 -12.03 -4.24 -12.65
N ASP A 316 -12.56 -3.13 -13.18
CA ASP A 316 -13.77 -3.14 -14.02
C ASP A 316 -13.62 -4.07 -15.23
N LEU A 317 -12.49 -3.96 -15.96
CA LEU A 317 -12.20 -4.81 -17.10
C LEU A 317 -12.11 -6.30 -16.71
N ALA A 318 -11.44 -6.60 -15.62
CA ALA A 318 -11.24 -7.97 -15.13
C ALA A 318 -12.58 -8.61 -14.77
N ILE A 319 -13.41 -7.94 -13.97
CA ILE A 319 -14.73 -8.41 -13.56
C ILE A 319 -15.64 -8.55 -14.78
N ARG A 320 -15.71 -7.52 -15.62
CA ARG A 320 -16.54 -7.50 -16.82
C ARG A 320 -16.16 -8.61 -17.81
N SER A 321 -14.86 -8.90 -17.97
CA SER A 321 -14.42 -10.00 -18.83
C SER A 321 -14.95 -11.36 -18.38
N ARG A 322 -15.13 -11.56 -17.06
CA ARG A 322 -15.74 -12.76 -16.50
C ARG A 322 -17.25 -12.79 -16.71
N TYR A 323 -17.94 -11.66 -16.56
CA TYR A 323 -19.38 -11.57 -16.86
C TYR A 323 -19.68 -11.84 -18.34
N PHE A 324 -18.86 -11.33 -19.28
CA PHE A 324 -19.04 -11.61 -20.70
C PHE A 324 -18.68 -13.04 -21.11
N ALA A 325 -17.92 -13.77 -20.29
CA ALA A 325 -17.66 -15.19 -20.53
C ALA A 325 -18.85 -16.09 -20.17
N THR A 326 -19.96 -15.53 -19.67
CA THR A 326 -21.19 -16.29 -19.39
C THR A 326 -21.87 -16.76 -20.68
N THR A 327 -22.58 -17.88 -20.60
CA THR A 327 -23.01 -18.67 -21.77
C THR A 327 -24.37 -18.25 -22.35
N ARG A 328 -25.09 -17.32 -21.72
CA ARG A 328 -26.45 -16.92 -22.14
C ARG A 328 -26.47 -15.47 -22.59
N VAL A 329 -26.60 -15.27 -23.90
CA VAL A 329 -26.78 -13.96 -24.52
C VAL A 329 -28.23 -13.81 -24.95
N VAL A 330 -28.78 -12.63 -24.70
CA VAL A 330 -30.17 -12.29 -25.01
C VAL A 330 -30.18 -11.04 -25.90
N TYR A 331 -31.08 -11.04 -26.89
CA TYR A 331 -31.22 -9.97 -27.87
C TYR A 331 -32.64 -9.40 -27.88
N ASN A 332 -32.75 -8.11 -28.19
CA ASN A 332 -34.02 -7.45 -28.44
C ASN A 332 -34.45 -7.64 -29.91
N ASN A 333 -35.58 -8.33 -30.12
CA ASN A 333 -36.25 -8.46 -31.41
C ASN A 333 -37.61 -7.76 -31.34
N ARG A 334 -37.65 -6.46 -31.68
CA ARG A 334 -38.88 -5.63 -31.68
C ARG A 334 -39.63 -5.70 -30.33
N GLN A 335 -38.91 -5.45 -29.24
CA GLN A 335 -39.36 -5.53 -27.84
C GLN A 335 -39.52 -6.96 -27.30
N SER A 336 -39.49 -7.99 -28.14
CA SER A 336 -39.46 -9.38 -27.70
C SER A 336 -38.04 -9.87 -27.39
N VAL A 337 -37.94 -10.87 -26.52
CA VAL A 337 -36.69 -11.45 -26.06
C VAL A 337 -36.36 -12.68 -26.91
N THR A 338 -35.21 -12.69 -27.57
CA THR A 338 -34.70 -13.88 -28.30
C THR A 338 -33.27 -14.22 -27.88
N THR A 339 -32.94 -15.50 -27.79
CA THR A 339 -31.57 -15.97 -27.54
C THR A 339 -30.83 -16.34 -28.82
N ASN A 340 -31.56 -16.51 -29.93
CA ASN A 340 -30.95 -16.83 -31.22
C ASN A 340 -30.73 -15.53 -32.04
N PRO A 341 -29.48 -15.20 -32.40
CA PRO A 341 -29.20 -14.02 -33.23
C PRO A 341 -29.81 -14.13 -34.64
N ALA A 342 -30.04 -15.34 -35.17
CA ALA A 342 -30.64 -15.54 -36.49
C ALA A 342 -32.13 -15.11 -36.55
N ASN A 343 -32.80 -15.03 -35.39
CA ASN A 343 -34.19 -14.61 -35.32
C ASN A 343 -34.37 -13.08 -35.29
N LEU A 344 -33.27 -12.32 -35.38
CA LEU A 344 -33.32 -10.87 -35.43
C LEU A 344 -33.90 -10.42 -36.77
N THR A 345 -35.15 -9.98 -36.76
CA THR A 345 -35.83 -9.46 -37.95
C THR A 345 -35.21 -8.13 -38.41
N ALA A 346 -35.30 -7.81 -39.69
CA ALA A 346 -34.96 -6.48 -40.19
C ALA A 346 -35.78 -5.42 -39.41
N GLY A 347 -35.10 -4.53 -38.68
CA GLY A 347 -35.71 -3.60 -37.71
C GLY A 347 -35.56 -4.00 -36.22
N GLY A 348 -34.91 -5.11 -35.90
CA GLY A 348 -34.43 -5.43 -34.55
C GLY A 348 -33.24 -4.55 -34.19
N ASP A 349 -33.50 -3.32 -33.77
CA ASP A 349 -32.51 -2.24 -33.68
C ASP A 349 -31.57 -2.35 -32.45
N GLY A 350 -31.74 -3.41 -31.64
CA GLY A 350 -30.97 -3.60 -30.40
C GLY A 350 -31.15 -2.46 -29.39
N THR A 351 -32.23 -1.69 -29.53
CA THR A 351 -32.53 -0.53 -28.70
C THR A 351 -32.99 -0.97 -27.32
N VAL A 352 -32.65 -0.22 -26.29
CA VAL A 352 -33.16 -0.48 -24.93
C VAL A 352 -34.36 0.41 -24.68
N THR A 353 -35.54 -0.20 -24.59
CA THR A 353 -36.81 0.49 -24.31
C THR A 353 -37.48 -0.11 -23.09
N GLU A 354 -38.40 0.62 -22.48
CA GLU A 354 -39.16 0.15 -21.31
C GLU A 354 -39.93 -1.15 -21.60
N ASN A 355 -40.58 -1.25 -22.76
CA ASN A 355 -41.31 -2.47 -23.15
C ASN A 355 -40.38 -3.68 -23.28
N PHE A 356 -39.15 -3.46 -23.78
CA PHE A 356 -38.15 -4.53 -23.83
C PHE A 356 -37.73 -4.95 -22.42
N LEU A 357 -37.52 -4.01 -21.49
CA LEU A 357 -37.21 -4.33 -20.10
C LEU A 357 -38.33 -5.11 -19.43
N ASN A 358 -39.59 -4.75 -19.63
CA ASN A 358 -40.73 -5.51 -19.11
C ASN A 358 -40.74 -6.97 -19.61
N ASN A 359 -40.51 -7.17 -20.91
CA ASN A 359 -40.45 -8.52 -21.48
C ASN A 359 -39.21 -9.30 -21.02
N LEU A 360 -38.09 -8.61 -20.80
CA LEU A 360 -36.88 -9.20 -20.23
C LEU A 360 -37.10 -9.64 -18.78
N TYR A 361 -37.78 -8.82 -17.98
CA TYR A 361 -38.17 -9.18 -16.61
C TYR A 361 -39.03 -10.44 -16.61
N ALA A 362 -40.09 -10.48 -17.43
CA ALA A 362 -40.96 -11.65 -17.55
C ALA A 362 -40.20 -12.90 -18.02
N TYR A 363 -39.26 -12.75 -18.94
CA TYR A 363 -38.39 -13.84 -19.39
C TYR A 363 -37.49 -14.37 -18.27
N MET A 364 -36.86 -13.49 -17.49
CA MET A 364 -35.98 -13.87 -16.38
C MET A 364 -36.74 -14.51 -15.22
N ALA A 365 -37.91 -13.96 -14.89
CA ALA A 365 -38.82 -14.54 -13.90
C ALA A 365 -39.33 -15.92 -14.35
N GLY A 366 -39.65 -16.09 -15.64
CA GLY A 366 -40.02 -17.39 -16.22
C GLY A 366 -38.89 -18.43 -16.17
N LEU A 367 -37.63 -17.99 -16.14
CA LEU A 367 -36.46 -18.85 -15.91
C LEU A 367 -36.14 -19.09 -14.43
N GLN A 368 -36.94 -18.53 -13.50
CA GLN A 368 -36.75 -18.61 -12.06
C GLN A 368 -35.35 -18.13 -11.62
N ILE A 369 -34.84 -17.08 -12.27
CA ILE A 369 -33.57 -16.47 -11.88
C ILE A 369 -33.81 -15.63 -10.62
N PRO A 370 -33.05 -15.84 -9.53
CA PRO A 370 -33.25 -15.12 -8.28
C PRO A 370 -33.00 -13.62 -8.47
N THR A 371 -33.89 -12.80 -7.92
CA THR A 371 -33.76 -11.34 -7.87
C THR A 371 -32.91 -10.92 -6.68
N LEU A 372 -32.64 -9.61 -6.57
CA LEU A 372 -32.25 -9.00 -5.30
C LEU A 372 -33.43 -9.01 -4.30
N ASP A 373 -33.15 -8.64 -3.05
CA ASP A 373 -34.12 -8.65 -1.94
C ASP A 373 -35.35 -7.77 -2.21
N ASP A 374 -35.22 -6.77 -3.08
CA ASP A 374 -36.30 -5.85 -3.48
C ASP A 374 -37.11 -6.35 -4.70
N GLY A 375 -36.78 -7.51 -5.24
CA GLY A 375 -37.43 -8.06 -6.44
C GLY A 375 -36.89 -7.53 -7.77
N CYS A 376 -35.83 -6.71 -7.75
CA CYS A 376 -35.20 -6.18 -8.96
C CYS A 376 -33.98 -6.99 -9.40
N TYR A 377 -33.66 -6.88 -10.69
CA TYR A 377 -32.38 -7.33 -11.26
C TYR A 377 -31.43 -6.15 -11.47
N VAL A 378 -30.14 -6.41 -11.55
CA VAL A 378 -29.13 -5.38 -11.84
C VAL A 378 -28.87 -5.33 -13.34
N TYR A 379 -28.87 -4.12 -13.92
CA TYR A 379 -28.63 -3.97 -15.34
C TYR A 379 -27.67 -2.79 -15.67
N PRO A 380 -26.38 -3.08 -15.91
CA PRO A 380 -25.42 -2.07 -16.33
C PRO A 380 -25.61 -1.73 -17.82
N LEU A 381 -26.02 -0.50 -18.10
CA LEU A 381 -26.29 0.01 -19.45
C LEU A 381 -25.20 0.98 -19.92
N HIS A 382 -24.67 0.73 -21.12
CA HIS A 382 -23.84 1.71 -21.82
C HIS A 382 -24.59 3.03 -22.06
N THR A 383 -23.84 4.14 -22.15
CA THR A 383 -24.38 5.50 -22.29
C THR A 383 -25.44 5.66 -23.39
N ASN A 384 -25.23 5.07 -24.57
CA ASN A 384 -26.20 5.13 -25.65
C ASN A 384 -27.50 4.37 -25.34
N GLY A 385 -27.41 3.23 -24.63
CA GLY A 385 -28.58 2.47 -24.18
C GLY A 385 -29.41 3.23 -23.15
N ILE A 386 -28.75 3.97 -22.26
CA ILE A 386 -29.43 4.86 -21.31
C ILE A 386 -30.11 6.02 -22.03
N ALA A 387 -29.46 6.63 -23.03
CA ALA A 387 -30.08 7.68 -23.82
C ALA A 387 -31.35 7.18 -24.54
N GLN A 388 -31.30 5.98 -25.12
CA GLN A 388 -32.47 5.33 -25.73
C GLN A 388 -33.59 5.08 -24.71
N LEU A 389 -33.23 4.57 -23.53
CA LEU A 389 -34.19 4.32 -22.44
C LEU A 389 -34.82 5.63 -21.96
N LYS A 390 -34.04 6.68 -21.74
CA LYS A 390 -34.54 8.01 -21.34
C LYS A 390 -35.50 8.59 -22.38
N ASN A 391 -35.21 8.43 -23.68
CA ASN A 391 -36.12 8.86 -24.75
C ASN A 391 -37.41 8.03 -24.77
N SER A 392 -37.33 6.73 -24.46
CA SER A 392 -38.52 5.87 -24.33
C SER A 392 -39.39 6.26 -23.13
N LEU A 393 -38.78 6.66 -22.01
CA LEU A 393 -39.47 7.05 -20.79
C LEU A 393 -40.04 8.49 -20.86
N SER A 394 -39.34 9.40 -21.54
CA SER A 394 -39.79 10.79 -21.71
C SER A 394 -41.09 10.86 -22.52
N ALA A 395 -41.27 9.97 -23.50
CA ALA A 395 -42.52 9.83 -24.25
C ALA A 395 -43.73 9.47 -23.35
N LYS A 396 -43.48 8.95 -22.15
CA LYS A 396 -44.50 8.58 -21.15
C LYS A 396 -44.46 9.46 -19.89
N ASN A 397 -43.70 10.57 -19.90
CA ASN A 397 -43.48 11.44 -18.74
C ASN A 397 -42.94 10.72 -17.48
N GLN A 398 -42.19 9.63 -17.67
CA GLN A 398 -41.51 8.94 -16.58
C GLN A 398 -40.05 9.39 -16.53
N TYR A 399 -39.55 9.67 -15.33
CA TYR A 399 -38.15 10.06 -15.11
C TYR A 399 -37.47 9.10 -14.15
N LEU A 400 -36.21 8.80 -14.43
CA LEU A 400 -35.37 8.04 -13.53
C LEU A 400 -35.12 8.88 -12.26
N ASN A 401 -35.53 8.39 -11.10
CA ASN A 401 -35.35 9.08 -9.84
C ASN A 401 -34.10 8.56 -9.10
N GLN A 402 -33.20 9.47 -8.71
CA GLN A 402 -31.94 9.17 -8.01
C GLN A 402 -32.12 8.98 -6.49
N MET A 403 -33.31 9.30 -5.96
CA MET A 403 -33.62 9.27 -4.52
C MET A 403 -33.48 7.88 -3.86
N GLN A 404 -33.31 6.80 -4.64
CA GLN A 404 -33.15 5.42 -4.17
C GLN A 404 -31.69 4.96 -3.97
N MET A 405 -30.70 5.85 -4.11
CA MET A 405 -29.29 5.43 -3.97
C MET A 405 -28.94 4.92 -2.58
N GLU A 406 -29.56 5.44 -1.52
CA GLU A 406 -29.26 5.04 -0.14
C GLU A 406 -29.82 3.63 0.17
N GLU A 407 -31.07 3.36 -0.24
CA GLU A 407 -31.67 2.02 -0.13
C GLU A 407 -30.87 0.99 -0.93
N LEU A 408 -30.48 1.32 -2.16
CA LEU A 408 -29.69 0.42 -2.99
C LEU A 408 -28.28 0.22 -2.42
N THR A 409 -27.70 1.25 -1.80
CA THR A 409 -26.45 1.08 -1.07
C THR A 409 -26.66 0.10 0.07
N MET A 410 -27.70 0.23 0.89
CA MET A 410 -28.00 -0.72 1.97
C MET A 410 -28.25 -2.16 1.47
N ILE A 411 -28.96 -2.33 0.34
CA ILE A 411 -29.21 -3.65 -0.26
C ILE A 411 -27.92 -4.25 -0.81
N LEU A 412 -27.09 -3.46 -1.49
CA LEU A 412 -25.80 -3.95 -1.94
C LEU A 412 -24.86 -4.24 -0.77
N GLN A 413 -24.94 -3.48 0.33
CA GLN A 413 -24.21 -3.75 1.56
C GLN A 413 -24.63 -5.09 2.18
N SER A 414 -25.94 -5.34 2.34
CA SER A 414 -26.44 -6.62 2.86
C SER A 414 -26.07 -7.78 1.94
N ALA A 415 -26.19 -7.57 0.62
CA ALA A 415 -25.94 -8.59 -0.36
C ALA A 415 -24.44 -8.87 -0.58
N SER A 416 -23.55 -7.89 -0.37
CA SER A 416 -22.09 -8.04 -0.53
C SER A 416 -21.34 -8.23 0.78
N ASN A 417 -22.02 -8.10 1.91
CA ASN A 417 -21.46 -8.14 3.26
C ASN A 417 -20.32 -7.11 3.47
N ARG A 418 -20.42 -5.95 2.79
CA ARG A 418 -19.44 -4.86 2.84
C ARG A 418 -20.10 -3.56 3.23
N GLU A 419 -19.39 -2.70 3.95
CA GLU A 419 -19.74 -1.28 4.08
C GLU A 419 -19.41 -0.54 2.78
N MET A 420 -20.34 -0.57 1.83
CA MET A 420 -20.26 0.23 0.61
C MET A 420 -20.57 1.69 0.94
N GLY A 421 -19.58 2.57 0.85
CA GLY A 421 -19.73 3.99 1.21
C GLY A 421 -20.73 4.79 0.35
N ARG A 422 -21.12 4.28 -0.84
CA ARG A 422 -22.21 4.70 -1.75
C ARG A 422 -22.23 3.83 -3.02
N CYS A 423 -23.41 3.58 -3.59
CA CYS A 423 -23.52 3.00 -4.94
C CYS A 423 -23.09 4.01 -6.02
N SER A 424 -22.11 3.63 -6.83
CA SER A 424 -21.55 4.47 -7.88
C SER A 424 -22.24 4.23 -9.23
N GLY A 425 -22.56 5.30 -9.96
CA GLY A 425 -23.11 5.22 -11.32
C GLY A 425 -24.58 4.78 -11.42
N TYR A 426 -25.34 4.80 -10.32
CA TYR A 426 -26.77 4.48 -10.35
C TYR A 426 -27.58 5.54 -11.12
N ALA A 427 -28.38 5.10 -12.08
CA ALA A 427 -29.21 5.96 -12.89
C ALA A 427 -30.68 5.99 -12.42
N GLY A 428 -31.19 4.88 -11.87
CA GLY A 428 -32.57 4.75 -11.39
C GLY A 428 -33.12 3.32 -11.58
N SER A 429 -34.33 3.06 -11.08
CA SER A 429 -35.02 1.78 -11.26
C SER A 429 -36.09 1.89 -12.36
N VAL A 430 -36.22 0.86 -13.21
CA VAL A 430 -37.21 0.77 -14.29
C VAL A 430 -37.61 -0.68 -14.50
N CYS A 431 -38.91 -0.98 -14.50
CA CYS A 431 -39.43 -2.30 -14.91
C CYS A 431 -38.80 -3.50 -14.19
N GLY A 432 -38.53 -3.37 -12.88
CA GLY A 432 -37.87 -4.42 -12.10
C GLY A 432 -36.37 -4.53 -12.34
N PHE A 433 -35.72 -3.48 -12.87
CA PHE A 433 -34.27 -3.40 -13.02
C PHE A 433 -33.69 -2.15 -12.36
N HIS A 434 -32.60 -2.32 -11.63
CA HIS A 434 -31.69 -1.24 -11.26
C HIS A 434 -30.76 -0.92 -12.43
N ILE A 435 -30.86 0.30 -12.95
CA ILE A 435 -30.05 0.75 -14.07
C ILE A 435 -28.78 1.42 -13.54
N LEU A 436 -27.62 0.92 -13.97
CA LEU A 436 -26.32 1.55 -13.69
C LEU A 436 -25.67 1.99 -14.99
N GLN A 437 -24.96 3.11 -14.94
CA GLN A 437 -24.22 3.69 -16.06
C GLN A 437 -22.71 3.48 -15.88
N PRO A 438 -22.12 2.41 -16.44
CA PRO A 438 -20.68 2.32 -16.62
C PRO A 438 -20.15 3.35 -17.64
N THR A 439 -18.83 3.50 -17.65
CA THR A 439 -18.00 4.03 -18.76
C THR A 439 -18.55 3.60 -20.13
N PRO A 440 -18.35 4.38 -21.22
CA PRO A 440 -18.57 3.88 -22.58
C PRO A 440 -17.83 2.55 -22.79
N ILE A 441 -18.60 1.47 -22.76
CA ILE A 441 -18.11 0.14 -23.09
C ILE A 441 -17.77 0.21 -24.57
N ALA A 442 -16.48 0.13 -24.92
CA ALA A 442 -16.10 -0.14 -26.29
C ALA A 442 -16.83 -1.43 -26.67
N LEU A 443 -17.76 -1.33 -27.62
CA LEU A 443 -18.39 -2.48 -28.25
C LEU A 443 -17.26 -3.39 -28.69
N VAL A 444 -17.06 -4.51 -27.98
CA VAL A 444 -16.03 -5.47 -28.36
C VAL A 444 -16.38 -5.86 -29.78
N ARG A 445 -15.54 -5.42 -30.71
CA ARG A 445 -15.53 -5.86 -32.09
C ARG A 445 -15.03 -7.29 -32.04
N LEU A 446 -15.90 -8.22 -31.64
CA LEU A 446 -15.66 -9.64 -31.83
C LEU A 446 -15.56 -9.83 -33.33
N GLY A 447 -14.32 -9.87 -33.80
CA GLY A 447 -13.95 -10.06 -35.19
C GLY A 447 -14.36 -11.46 -35.64
N ARG A 448 -15.64 -11.64 -35.95
CA ARG A 448 -16.12 -12.43 -37.07
C ARG A 448 -17.23 -11.63 -37.73
N ARG A 449 -17.07 -11.45 -39.04
CA ARG A 449 -17.98 -10.69 -39.90
C ARG A 449 -19.42 -11.20 -39.69
N GLU A 450 -20.34 -10.24 -39.77
CA GLU A 450 -21.80 -10.40 -39.81
C GLU A 450 -22.51 -10.56 -38.47
N CYS A 451 -22.69 -9.43 -37.78
CA CYS A 451 -24.03 -8.85 -37.54
C CYS A 451 -23.88 -7.51 -36.81
N ARG A 452 -24.54 -6.48 -37.31
CA ARG A 452 -24.52 -5.10 -36.78
C ARG A 452 -25.37 -4.94 -35.50
N THR A 453 -25.59 -6.03 -34.77
CA THR A 453 -26.50 -6.13 -33.61
C THR A 453 -25.70 -6.50 -32.37
N LYS A 454 -25.77 -5.60 -31.39
CA LYS A 454 -24.89 -5.51 -30.24
C LYS A 454 -25.25 -6.59 -29.20
N PRO A 455 -24.29 -7.32 -28.62
CA PRO A 455 -24.56 -8.19 -27.48
C PRO A 455 -24.85 -7.33 -26.24
N LEU A 456 -25.98 -7.57 -25.60
CA LEU A 456 -26.30 -7.03 -24.27
C LEU A 456 -25.64 -7.96 -23.26
N GLY A 457 -24.57 -7.50 -22.62
CA GLY A 457 -23.96 -8.20 -21.49
C GLY A 457 -24.87 -8.10 -20.29
N LEU A 458 -25.62 -9.16 -20.03
CA LEU A 458 -26.41 -9.29 -18.80
C LEU A 458 -25.50 -9.95 -17.75
N ALA A 459 -25.22 -9.24 -16.66
CA ALA A 459 -24.59 -9.84 -15.49
C ALA A 459 -25.64 -10.70 -14.78
N LEU A 460 -25.63 -12.01 -15.03
CA LEU A 460 -26.47 -12.98 -14.35
C LEU A 460 -25.80 -13.44 -13.05
N ARG A 461 -26.55 -13.40 -11.94
CA ARG A 461 -26.18 -14.01 -10.66
C ARG A 461 -26.41 -15.52 -10.72
#